data_AF-A0A0G0ZHV5-F1
#
_entry.id   AF-A0A0G0ZHV5-F1
#
_cell.length_a   1.000
_cell.length_b   1.000
_cell.length_c   1.000
_cell.angle_alpha   90.00
_cell.angle_beta   90.00
_cell.angle_gamma   90.00
#
_symmetry.space_group_name_H-M   'P 1'
#
loop_
_entity.id
_entity.type
_entity.pdbx_description
1 polymer ?
#
loop_
_entity_poly.entity_id
_entity_poly.type
_entity_poly.pdbx_seq_one_letter_code
_entity_poly.pdbx_strand_id
1 'polypeptide(L)'
;MANLRAQAELYYDTNSGYSSAAIATLPATGCTTATSVFLDPVFVNTIAALTSAAGSAPVCVVGGTSTQKADKWSMSSALKTSGNWCVDSSGASVSGTDSGTADGDCGA
;
A
#
# COMPACT_ATOMS: atom_id res chain seq x y z
N MET A 1 7.04 4.52 -11.10
CA MET A 1 5.93 4.08 -10.23
C MET A 1 4.76 3.39 -10.96
N ALA A 2 4.71 3.32 -12.30
CA ALA A 2 3.63 2.63 -13.02
C ALA A 2 3.59 1.09 -12.81
N ASN A 3 4.68 0.49 -12.30
CA ASN A 3 4.78 -0.96 -12.13
C ASN A 3 4.15 -1.48 -10.80
N LEU A 4 3.99 -0.64 -9.77
CA LEU A 4 3.51 -1.09 -8.45
C LEU A 4 2.12 -1.72 -8.54
N ARG A 5 1.21 -1.10 -9.29
CA ARG A 5 -0.13 -1.66 -9.50
C ARG A 5 -0.09 -2.97 -10.26
N ALA A 6 0.64 -3.01 -11.38
CA ALA A 6 0.76 -4.24 -12.15
C ALA A 6 1.29 -5.40 -11.27
N GLN A 7 2.28 -5.14 -10.41
CA GLN A 7 2.75 -6.15 -9.46
C GLN A 7 1.70 -6.49 -8.39
N ALA A 8 0.96 -5.51 -7.89
CA ALA A 8 -0.11 -5.76 -6.92
C ALA A 8 -1.22 -6.63 -7.52
N GLU A 9 -1.63 -6.39 -8.76
CA GLU A 9 -2.63 -7.20 -9.46
C GLU A 9 -2.14 -8.64 -9.69
N LEU A 10 -0.86 -8.82 -10.06
CA LEU A 10 -0.26 -10.16 -10.18
C LEU A 10 -0.19 -10.89 -8.84
N TYR A 11 0.12 -10.16 -7.76
CA TYR A 11 0.08 -10.70 -6.41
C TYR A 11 -1.36 -11.11 -6.04
N TYR A 12 -2.34 -10.25 -6.35
CA TYR A 12 -3.76 -10.52 -6.10
C TYR A 12 -4.24 -11.75 -6.84
N ASP A 13 -3.91 -11.90 -8.12
CA ASP A 13 -4.28 -13.06 -8.95
C ASP A 13 -3.73 -14.36 -8.34
N THR A 14 -2.47 -14.34 -7.89
CA THR A 14 -1.81 -15.50 -7.27
C THR A 14 -2.42 -15.87 -5.91
N ASN A 15 -2.80 -14.88 -5.10
CA ASN A 15 -3.21 -15.08 -3.71
C ASN A 15 -4.73 -14.98 -3.49
N SER A 16 -5.50 -14.60 -4.51
CA SER A 16 -6.90 -14.17 -4.39
C SER A 16 -7.09 -13.06 -3.34
N GLY A 17 -6.16 -12.11 -3.28
CA GLY A 17 -6.12 -11.04 -2.27
C GLY A 17 -4.77 -10.33 -2.23
N TYR A 18 -4.74 -9.12 -1.66
CA TYR A 18 -3.50 -8.37 -1.36
C TYR A 18 -2.81 -8.83 -0.08
N SER A 19 -3.26 -9.96 0.47
CA SER A 19 -2.53 -10.75 1.46
C SER A 19 -2.65 -12.24 1.15
N SER A 20 -1.60 -13.00 1.47
CA SER A 20 -1.56 -14.46 1.33
C SER A 20 -2.37 -15.19 2.41
N ALA A 21 -2.68 -14.54 3.53
CA ALA A 21 -3.52 -15.05 4.61
C ALA A 21 -4.49 -13.98 5.14
N ALA A 22 -5.48 -14.39 5.94
CA ALA A 22 -6.36 -13.46 6.62
C ALA A 22 -5.59 -12.64 7.65
N ILE A 23 -5.89 -11.35 7.72
CA ILE A 23 -5.27 -10.42 8.67
C ILE A 23 -6.30 -10.12 9.76
N ALA A 24 -5.98 -10.51 11.00
CA ALA A 24 -6.92 -10.45 12.12
C ALA A 24 -7.41 -9.03 12.45
N THR A 25 -6.56 -8.03 12.19
CA THR A 25 -6.88 -6.62 12.42
C THR A 25 -6.72 -5.89 11.10
N LEU A 26 -7.82 -5.79 10.35
CA LEU A 26 -7.91 -4.87 9.23
C LEU A 26 -8.75 -3.65 9.65
N PRO A 27 -8.35 -2.46 9.21
CA PRO A 27 -7.14 -2.20 8.45
C PRO A 27 -5.85 -2.26 9.25
N ALA A 28 -4.77 -2.70 8.60
CA ALA A 28 -3.43 -2.76 9.18
C ALA A 28 -2.52 -1.72 8.53
N THR A 29 -1.83 -0.96 9.36
CA THR A 29 -0.83 0.00 8.92
C THR A 29 0.57 -0.60 9.08
N GLY A 30 1.44 -0.33 8.09
CA GLY A 30 2.84 -0.74 8.12
C GLY A 30 3.28 -1.43 6.85
N CYS A 31 4.42 -0.98 6.31
CA CYS A 31 5.02 -1.54 5.10
C CYS A 31 5.66 -2.93 5.32
N THR A 32 5.60 -3.45 6.54
CA THR A 32 6.08 -4.79 6.94
C THR A 32 4.94 -5.67 7.45
N THR A 33 3.69 -5.29 7.16
CA THR A 33 2.51 -6.07 7.55
C THR A 33 2.66 -7.51 7.06
N ALA A 34 2.67 -8.46 7.99
CA ALA A 34 2.88 -9.86 7.68
C ALA A 34 1.87 -10.36 6.66
N THR A 35 2.30 -11.24 5.77
CA THR A 35 1.47 -11.86 4.72
C THR A 35 0.91 -10.90 3.67
N SER A 36 1.18 -9.59 3.73
CA SER A 36 0.67 -8.60 2.77
C SER A 36 1.52 -8.46 1.51
N VAL A 37 0.95 -7.80 0.50
CA VAL A 37 1.62 -7.36 -0.73
C VAL A 37 2.86 -6.50 -0.47
N PHE A 38 2.96 -5.82 0.69
CA PHE A 38 4.11 -4.99 1.02
C PHE A 38 5.41 -5.80 1.26
N LEU A 39 5.30 -7.11 1.46
CA LEU A 39 6.45 -8.01 1.54
C LEU A 39 6.90 -8.54 0.17
N ASP A 40 6.18 -8.24 -0.90
CA ASP A 40 6.61 -8.56 -2.26
C ASP A 40 7.95 -7.85 -2.56
N PRO A 41 8.94 -8.53 -3.17
CA PRO A 41 10.25 -7.93 -3.44
C PRO A 41 10.20 -6.61 -4.22
N VAL A 42 9.22 -6.42 -5.11
CA VAL A 42 9.09 -5.17 -5.87
C VAL A 42 8.58 -4.04 -4.98
N PHE A 43 7.64 -4.35 -4.08
CA PHE A 43 7.16 -3.40 -3.07
C PHE A 43 8.29 -3.03 -2.10
N VAL A 44 9.02 -4.02 -1.57
CA VAL A 44 10.16 -3.81 -0.67
C VAL A 44 11.20 -2.89 -1.29
N ASN A 45 11.59 -3.14 -2.55
CA ASN A 45 12.54 -2.30 -3.27
C ASN A 45 12.02 -0.87 -3.46
N THR A 46 10.73 -0.72 -3.76
CA THR A 46 10.10 0.60 -3.89
C THR A 46 10.10 1.35 -2.56
N ILE A 47 9.71 0.69 -1.47
CA ILE A 47 9.69 1.26 -0.11
C ILE A 47 11.07 1.77 0.26
N ALA A 48 12.13 0.97 0.00
CA ALA A 48 13.51 1.37 0.25
C ALA A 48 13.91 2.61 -0.58
N ALA A 49 13.56 2.64 -1.87
CA ALA A 49 13.83 3.78 -2.74
C ALA A 49 13.12 5.06 -2.29
N LEU A 50 11.85 4.96 -1.90
CA LEU A 50 11.07 6.08 -1.36
C LEU A 50 11.65 6.56 -0.04
N THR A 51 12.02 5.65 0.86
CA THR A 51 12.63 5.98 2.15
C THR A 51 13.93 6.76 1.96
N SER A 52 14.78 6.29 1.03
CA SER A 52 16.03 6.98 0.68
C SER A 52 15.78 8.36 0.05
N ALA A 53 14.77 8.49 -0.80
CA ALA A 53 14.48 9.73 -1.51
C ALA A 53 13.77 10.78 -0.63
N ALA A 54 12.82 10.37 0.20
CA ALA A 54 12.00 11.26 1.04
C ALA A 54 12.62 11.54 2.42
N GLY A 55 13.55 10.69 2.88
CA GLY A 55 14.12 10.78 4.22
C GLY A 55 13.24 10.17 5.32
N SER A 56 12.08 9.62 4.96
CA SER A 56 11.16 8.92 5.85
C SER A 56 10.51 7.75 5.10
N ALA A 57 10.14 6.70 5.84
CA ALA A 57 9.43 5.57 5.26
C ALA A 57 8.03 6.01 4.75
N PRO A 58 7.56 5.44 3.63
CA PRO A 58 6.18 5.66 3.20
C PRO A 58 5.19 5.10 4.23
N VAL A 59 3.97 5.62 4.21
CA VAL A 59 2.84 5.01 4.89
C VAL A 59 2.29 3.92 3.99
N CYS A 60 2.06 2.74 4.55
CA CYS A 60 1.45 1.62 3.85
C CYS A 60 0.25 1.13 4.65
N VAL A 61 -0.86 0.85 3.97
CA VAL A 61 -2.09 0.36 4.59
C VAL A 61 -2.61 -0.81 3.78
N VAL A 62 -2.97 -1.90 4.45
CA VAL A 62 -3.84 -2.93 3.86
C VAL A 62 -5.22 -2.83 4.49
N GLY A 63 -6.24 -2.81 3.64
CA GLY A 63 -7.65 -2.68 4.01
C GLY A 63 -8.44 -3.94 3.68
N GLY A 64 -9.70 -3.96 4.13
CA GLY A 64 -10.63 -5.06 3.92
C GLY A 64 -11.37 -5.45 5.19
N THR A 65 -11.98 -6.64 5.19
CA THR A 65 -12.71 -7.18 6.35
C THR A 65 -11.86 -8.17 7.15
N SER A 66 -11.82 -8.06 8.49
CA SER A 66 -10.96 -8.81 9.42
C SER A 66 -11.11 -10.35 9.43
N THR A 67 -12.04 -10.90 8.65
CA THR A 67 -12.26 -12.34 8.49
C THR A 67 -11.74 -12.89 7.15
N GLN A 68 -11.20 -12.03 6.29
CA GLN A 68 -10.76 -12.39 4.94
C GLN A 68 -9.34 -11.90 4.66
N LYS A 69 -8.81 -12.32 3.51
CA LYS A 69 -7.60 -11.72 2.94
C LYS A 69 -7.87 -10.24 2.64
N ALA A 70 -6.84 -9.41 2.72
CA ALA A 70 -6.96 -7.99 2.40
C ALA A 70 -7.41 -7.84 0.94
N ASP A 71 -8.46 -7.04 0.72
CA ASP A 71 -8.99 -6.73 -0.60
C ASP A 71 -8.62 -5.32 -1.08
N LYS A 72 -7.98 -4.51 -0.21
CA LYS A 72 -7.47 -3.17 -0.55
C LYS A 72 -6.05 -2.95 -0.06
N TRP A 73 -5.35 -2.03 -0.71
CA TRP A 73 -4.07 -1.51 -0.24
C TRP A 73 -3.82 -0.08 -0.71
N SER A 74 -3.10 0.70 0.09
CA SER A 74 -2.55 1.99 -0.29
C SER A 74 -1.11 2.15 0.17
N MET A 75 -0.36 2.97 -0.56
CA MET A 75 0.97 3.43 -0.20
C MET A 75 1.09 4.92 -0.49
N SER A 76 1.53 5.69 0.49
CA SER A 76 1.73 7.13 0.37
C SER A 76 3.10 7.56 0.89
N SER A 77 3.61 8.67 0.36
CA SER A 77 4.86 9.28 0.79
C SER A 77 4.78 10.79 0.64
N ALA A 78 5.37 11.52 1.60
CA ALA A 78 5.55 12.95 1.45
C ALA A 78 6.45 13.26 0.24
N LEU A 79 6.09 14.29 -0.52
CA LEU A 79 6.94 14.84 -1.57
C LEU A 79 7.97 15.80 -0.94
N LYS A 80 9.13 15.93 -1.59
CA LYS A 80 10.27 16.74 -1.08
C LYS A 80 9.95 18.22 -0.85
N THR A 81 8.96 18.77 -1.56
CA THR A 81 8.62 20.19 -1.50
C THR A 81 7.29 20.41 -0.79
N SER A 82 6.21 19.83 -1.31
CA SER A 82 4.86 19.95 -0.76
C SER A 82 3.93 18.87 -1.31
N GLY A 83 2.95 18.47 -0.51
CA GLY A 83 1.96 17.44 -0.86
C GLY A 83 2.45 16.01 -0.62
N ASN A 84 1.57 15.05 -0.89
CA ASN A 84 1.90 13.63 -0.83
C ASN A 84 1.67 12.97 -2.20
N TRP A 85 2.51 11.99 -2.48
CA TRP A 85 2.25 11.00 -3.50
C TRP A 85 1.49 9.84 -2.86
N CYS A 86 0.44 9.36 -3.51
CA CYS A 86 -0.27 8.17 -3.07
C CYS A 86 -0.65 7.27 -4.26
N VAL A 87 -0.58 5.95 -4.05
CA VAL A 87 -1.08 4.93 -4.96
C VAL A 87 -1.88 3.88 -4.19
N ASP A 88 -3.03 3.47 -4.72
CA ASP A 88 -3.89 2.44 -4.13
C ASP A 88 -4.32 1.36 -5.14
N SER A 89 -5.06 0.36 -4.63
CA SER A 89 -5.75 -0.69 -5.37
C SER A 89 -6.93 -0.22 -6.21
N SER A 90 -7.54 0.93 -5.93
CA SER A 90 -8.72 1.45 -6.65
C SER A 90 -8.37 2.06 -8.00
N GLY A 91 -7.08 2.35 -8.23
CA GLY A 91 -6.64 3.03 -9.43
C GLY A 91 -6.39 4.53 -9.24
N ALA A 92 -6.54 5.08 -8.03
CA ALA A 92 -6.24 6.48 -7.76
C ALA A 92 -4.73 6.72 -7.60
N SER A 93 -4.14 7.48 -8.53
CA SER A 93 -2.77 7.99 -8.41
C SER A 93 -2.87 9.51 -8.30
N VAL A 94 -3.26 9.98 -7.13
CA VAL A 94 -3.59 11.38 -6.89
C VAL A 94 -2.41 12.10 -6.23
N SER A 95 -2.17 13.34 -6.65
CA SER A 95 -1.45 14.32 -5.83
C SER A 95 -2.44 14.88 -4.83
N GLY A 96 -2.32 14.51 -3.55
CA GLY A 96 -3.31 14.87 -2.54
C GLY A 96 -2.88 14.42 -1.16
N THR A 97 -3.57 14.90 -0.13
CA THR A 97 -3.40 14.41 1.24
C THR A 97 -3.93 12.99 1.28
N ASP A 98 -3.05 12.00 1.49
CA ASP A 98 -3.48 10.69 1.98
C ASP A 98 -4.29 10.96 3.25
N SER A 99 -5.57 10.61 3.23
CA SER A 99 -6.50 10.93 4.31
C SER A 99 -6.03 10.35 5.65
N GLY A 100 -5.06 9.44 5.65
CA GLY A 100 -4.62 8.71 6.83
C GLY A 100 -5.77 7.90 7.45
N THR A 101 -6.91 7.85 6.75
CA THR A 101 -7.99 6.94 7.02
C THR A 101 -7.42 5.58 6.73
N ALA A 102 -7.54 4.70 7.71
CA ALA A 102 -6.98 3.39 7.59
C ALA A 102 -7.72 2.55 6.52
N ASP A 103 -8.52 3.11 5.62
CA ASP A 103 -9.34 2.35 4.68
C ASP A 103 -8.57 1.71 3.51
N GLY A 104 -7.30 2.06 3.31
CA GLY A 104 -6.47 1.47 2.26
C GLY A 104 -6.69 2.08 0.88
N ASP A 105 -7.24 3.30 0.81
CA ASP A 105 -7.45 4.06 -0.41
C ASP A 105 -6.71 5.43 -0.33
N CYS A 106 -6.38 6.04 -1.47
CA CYS A 106 -5.60 7.28 -1.55
C CYS A 106 -6.42 8.58 -1.48
N GLY A 107 -7.70 8.48 -1.12
CA GLY A 107 -8.63 9.59 -0.95
C GLY A 107 -9.87 9.12 -0.20
N ALA A 108 -10.41 10.01 0.64
CA ALA A 108 -11.57 9.77 1.51
C ALA A 108 -12.84 9.34 0.76
#